data_AF-X1GSF8-F1
#
_entry.id   AF-X1GSF8-F1
#
_cell.length_a   1.000
_cell.length_b   1.000
_cell.length_c   1.000
_cell.angle_alpha   90.00
_cell.angle_beta   90.00
_cell.angle_gamma   90.00
#
_symmetry.space_group_name_H-M   'P 1'
#
loop_
_entity.id
_entity.type
_entity.pdbx_description
1 polymer ?
#
loop_
_entity_poly.entity_id
_entity_poly.type
_entity_poly.pdbx_seq_one_letter_code
_entity_poly.pdbx_strand_id
1 'polypeptide(L)'
;ASLREPLSEVKQLYEDAKLLFGWFQEIRAIFGDESLSRDAKVENLGLAYDGILATAKERDPTTNWEGCKSFLPSKKRSTVEIMGEWCRLWRSYLPGLFHYYSFPKAVKTNMDLEKAFSVEKQAIFSRVAKANVWRMVASRGEDYLRIKHCELDELASDIVLQYSEEVVKQLRAELSSDIKEITAMGRARSKRYERFDVDVFKYYQ
;
A
#
# COMPACT_ATOMS: atom_id res chain seq x y z
N ALA A 1 -19.50 26.68 -37.82
CA ALA A 1 -19.89 25.70 -36.77
C ALA A 1 -21.16 26.21 -36.10
N SER A 2 -22.23 25.42 -36.09
CA SER A 2 -23.52 25.81 -35.51
C SER A 2 -23.41 25.81 -33.98
N LEU A 3 -23.86 26.87 -33.31
CA LEU A 3 -23.90 26.99 -31.84
C LEU A 3 -24.59 25.80 -31.13
N ARG A 4 -25.38 25.01 -31.86
CA ARG A 4 -26.09 23.83 -31.34
C ARG A 4 -25.16 22.73 -30.85
N GLU A 5 -24.04 22.49 -31.52
CA GLU A 5 -23.09 21.43 -31.15
C GLU A 5 -22.42 21.73 -29.79
N PRO A 6 -21.78 22.91 -29.59
CA PRO A 6 -21.24 23.28 -28.29
C PRO A 6 -22.28 23.30 -27.16
N LEU A 7 -23.50 23.77 -27.44
CA LEU A 7 -24.59 23.79 -26.45
C LEU A 7 -25.02 22.39 -26.03
N SER A 8 -25.02 21.43 -26.96
CA SER A 8 -25.34 20.03 -26.66
C SER A 8 -24.25 19.38 -25.80
N GLU A 9 -22.97 19.64 -26.11
CA GLU A 9 -21.84 19.15 -25.31
C GLU A 9 -21.87 19.71 -23.88
N VAL A 10 -22.08 21.02 -23.72
CA VAL A 10 -22.17 21.66 -22.40
C VAL A 10 -23.34 21.11 -21.59
N LYS A 11 -24.48 20.86 -22.24
CA LYS A 11 -25.65 20.25 -21.58
C LYS A 11 -25.32 18.85 -21.07
N GLN A 12 -24.66 18.01 -21.88
CA GLN A 12 -24.27 16.67 -21.46
C GLN A 12 -23.30 16.71 -20.28
N LEU A 13 -22.29 17.59 -20.32
CA LEU A 13 -21.34 17.78 -19.23
C LEU A 13 -22.04 18.22 -17.93
N TYR A 14 -23.05 19.08 -18.04
CA TYR A 14 -23.84 19.52 -16.89
C TYR A 14 -24.62 18.36 -16.25
N GLU A 15 -25.32 17.56 -17.06
CA GLU A 15 -26.08 16.40 -16.53
C GLU A 15 -25.16 15.35 -15.91
N ASP A 16 -24.00 15.11 -16.53
CA ASP A 16 -22.98 14.21 -15.99
C ASP A 16 -22.41 14.71 -14.65
N ALA A 17 -22.10 16.01 -14.56
CA ALA A 17 -21.65 16.61 -13.30
C ALA A 17 -22.72 16.53 -12.21
N LYS A 18 -23.99 16.74 -12.58
CA LYS A 18 -25.13 16.65 -11.66
C LYS A 18 -25.31 15.22 -11.13
N LEU A 19 -25.17 14.21 -11.99
CA LEU A 19 -25.22 12.81 -11.60
C LEU A 19 -24.10 12.46 -10.62
N LEU A 20 -22.85 12.80 -10.96
CA LEU A 20 -21.69 12.56 -10.08
C LEU A 20 -21.85 13.28 -8.73
N PHE A 21 -22.37 14.51 -8.75
CA PHE A 21 -22.64 15.27 -7.54
C PHE A 21 -23.71 14.62 -6.67
N GLY A 22 -24.77 14.05 -7.27
CA GLY A 22 -25.80 13.30 -6.55
C GLY A 22 -25.20 12.14 -5.77
N TRP A 23 -24.44 11.28 -6.45
CA TRP A 23 -23.72 10.17 -5.81
C TRP A 23 -22.76 10.64 -4.71
N PHE A 24 -22.02 11.72 -4.96
CA PHE A 24 -21.13 12.29 -3.95
C PHE A 24 -21.89 12.73 -2.69
N GLN A 25 -23.04 13.39 -2.83
CA GLN A 25 -23.83 13.83 -1.68
C GLN A 25 -24.39 12.66 -0.89
N GLU A 26 -24.85 11.61 -1.56
CA GLU A 26 -25.33 10.39 -0.91
C GLU A 26 -24.21 9.72 -0.09
N ILE A 27 -23.04 9.49 -0.70
CA ILE A 27 -21.86 8.95 -0.02
C ILE A 27 -21.48 9.83 1.18
N ARG A 28 -21.42 11.15 0.99
CA ARG A 28 -21.09 12.11 2.05
C ARG A 28 -22.09 12.05 3.20
N ALA A 29 -23.39 11.94 2.90
CA ALA A 29 -24.42 11.83 3.91
C ALA A 29 -24.24 10.57 4.76
N ILE A 30 -23.99 9.41 4.13
CA ILE A 30 -23.75 8.15 4.85
C ILE A 30 -22.51 8.24 5.76
N PHE A 31 -21.42 8.83 5.27
CA PHE A 31 -20.22 9.03 6.10
C PHE A 31 -20.49 9.97 7.28
N GLY A 32 -21.21 11.07 7.03
CA GLY A 32 -21.51 12.13 8.00
C GLY A 32 -22.58 11.77 9.01
N ASP A 33 -23.37 10.72 8.79
CA ASP A 33 -24.41 10.29 9.72
C ASP A 33 -23.78 9.61 10.95
N GLU A 34 -23.84 10.28 12.10
CA GLU A 34 -23.30 9.77 13.36
C GLU A 34 -24.22 8.72 14.01
N SER A 35 -25.47 8.61 13.57
CA SER A 35 -26.42 7.63 14.11
C SER A 35 -26.20 6.21 13.57
N LEU A 36 -25.55 6.08 12.42
CA LEU A 36 -25.26 4.78 11.80
C LEU A 36 -24.08 4.08 12.48
N SER A 37 -24.26 2.80 12.76
CA SER A 37 -23.17 1.91 13.17
C SER A 37 -22.16 1.70 12.04
N ARG A 38 -20.96 1.21 12.37
CA ARG A 38 -19.94 0.84 11.38
C ARG A 38 -20.51 -0.07 10.29
N ASP A 39 -21.18 -1.14 10.70
CA ASP A 39 -21.66 -2.17 9.77
C ASP A 39 -22.77 -1.62 8.87
N ALA A 40 -23.67 -0.80 9.43
CA ALA A 40 -24.70 -0.10 8.65
C ALA A 40 -24.09 0.88 7.64
N LYS A 41 -23.00 1.58 7.99
CA LYS A 41 -22.29 2.44 7.03
C LYS A 41 -21.66 1.64 5.90
N VAL A 42 -21.00 0.52 6.23
CA VAL A 42 -20.38 -0.35 5.23
C VAL A 42 -21.42 -0.91 4.27
N GLU A 43 -22.56 -1.37 4.79
CA GLU A 43 -23.68 -1.88 3.98
C GLU A 43 -24.27 -0.79 3.08
N ASN A 44 -24.63 0.37 3.65
CA ASN A 44 -25.23 1.48 2.89
C ASN A 44 -24.28 2.01 1.81
N LEU A 45 -22.98 2.16 2.11
CA LEU A 45 -21.99 2.55 1.12
C LEU A 45 -21.80 1.45 0.07
N GLY A 46 -21.83 0.18 0.47
CA GLY A 46 -21.81 -0.95 -0.46
C GLY A 46 -22.92 -0.84 -1.50
N LEU A 47 -24.15 -0.60 -1.06
CA LEU A 47 -25.31 -0.39 -1.95
C LEU A 47 -25.12 0.84 -2.86
N ALA A 48 -24.62 1.95 -2.33
CA ALA A 48 -24.37 3.16 -3.14
C ALA A 48 -23.31 2.89 -4.22
N TYR A 49 -22.20 2.22 -3.89
CA TYR A 49 -21.16 1.88 -4.86
C TYR A 49 -21.60 0.83 -5.87
N ASP A 50 -22.46 -0.12 -5.48
CA ASP A 50 -23.08 -1.07 -6.41
C ASP A 50 -24.03 -0.35 -7.39
N GLY A 51 -24.78 0.65 -6.92
CA GLY A 51 -25.60 1.53 -7.75
C GLY A 51 -24.78 2.38 -8.73
N ILE A 52 -23.64 2.92 -8.29
CA ILE A 52 -22.69 3.63 -9.15
C ILE A 52 -22.16 2.70 -10.25
N LEU A 53 -21.79 1.47 -9.89
CA LEU A 53 -21.28 0.49 -10.86
C LEU A 53 -22.36 0.08 -11.86
N ALA A 54 -23.60 -0.12 -11.42
CA ALA A 54 -24.72 -0.40 -12.31
C ALA A 54 -24.95 0.74 -13.31
N THR A 55 -24.96 1.99 -12.82
CA THR A 55 -25.09 3.19 -13.67
C THR A 55 -23.95 3.32 -14.68
N ALA A 56 -22.73 2.98 -14.28
CA ALA A 56 -21.57 2.99 -15.18
C ALA A 56 -21.71 1.91 -16.27
N LYS A 57 -22.17 0.70 -15.92
CA LYS A 57 -22.40 -0.41 -16.86
C LYS A 57 -23.56 -0.16 -17.83
N GLU A 58 -24.60 0.55 -17.39
CA GLU A 58 -25.69 0.98 -18.29
C GLU A 58 -25.18 1.93 -19.38
N ARG A 59 -24.22 2.80 -19.05
CA ARG A 59 -23.61 3.74 -20.00
C ARG A 59 -22.55 3.09 -20.88
N ASP A 60 -21.78 2.16 -20.32
CA ASP A 60 -20.77 1.38 -21.04
C ASP A 60 -20.68 -0.05 -20.44
N PRO A 61 -21.23 -1.06 -21.13
CA PRO A 61 -21.21 -2.45 -20.67
C PRO A 61 -19.81 -3.06 -20.50
N THR A 62 -18.78 -2.47 -21.13
CA THR A 62 -17.40 -2.95 -21.04
C THR A 62 -16.67 -2.47 -19.77
N THR A 63 -17.33 -1.62 -18.98
CA THR A 63 -16.77 -1.06 -17.76
C THR A 63 -16.41 -2.15 -16.75
N ASN A 64 -15.10 -2.33 -16.53
CA ASN A 64 -14.55 -3.13 -15.44
C ASN A 64 -13.73 -2.24 -14.51
N TRP A 65 -14.17 -2.12 -13.26
CA TRP A 65 -13.49 -1.34 -12.22
C TRP A 65 -12.10 -1.89 -11.86
N GLU A 66 -11.85 -3.19 -12.05
CA GLU A 66 -10.53 -3.81 -11.81
C GLU A 66 -9.48 -3.34 -12.82
N GLY A 67 -9.92 -2.99 -14.03
CA GLY A 67 -9.06 -2.47 -15.10
C GLY A 67 -8.79 -0.97 -15.00
N CYS A 68 -9.51 -0.26 -14.13
CA CYS A 68 -9.30 1.16 -13.91
C CYS A 68 -7.94 1.36 -13.19
N LYS A 69 -7.07 2.24 -13.73
CA LYS A 69 -5.78 2.57 -13.09
C LYS A 69 -5.94 3.88 -12.34
N SER A 70 -5.23 4.04 -11.20
CA SER A 70 -5.27 5.31 -10.48
C SER A 70 -4.85 6.46 -11.39
N PHE A 71 -5.77 7.37 -11.66
CA PHE A 71 -5.51 8.55 -12.46
C PHE A 71 -5.79 9.79 -11.61
N LEU A 72 -4.94 10.81 -11.74
CA LEU A 72 -5.26 12.13 -11.23
C LEU A 72 -6.52 12.66 -11.95
N PRO A 73 -7.44 13.35 -11.25
CA PRO A 73 -8.60 13.96 -11.87
C PRO A 73 -8.17 14.84 -13.06
N SER A 74 -8.73 14.59 -14.24
CA SER A 74 -8.40 15.34 -15.45
C SER A 74 -9.68 15.63 -16.23
N LYS A 75 -9.73 16.80 -16.87
CA LYS A 75 -10.87 17.25 -17.71
C LYS A 75 -11.12 16.35 -18.91
N LYS A 76 -10.19 15.46 -19.26
CA LYS A 76 -10.29 14.52 -20.38
C LYS A 76 -11.02 13.22 -20.03
N ARG A 77 -11.42 13.04 -18.76
CA ARG A 77 -11.97 11.77 -18.28
C ARG A 77 -13.47 11.71 -18.50
N SER A 78 -13.93 10.53 -18.90
CA SER A 78 -15.36 10.27 -19.02
C SER A 78 -15.98 10.04 -17.65
N THR A 79 -17.28 10.30 -17.55
CA THR A 79 -18.07 10.05 -16.35
C THR A 79 -18.00 8.57 -15.91
N VAL A 80 -17.97 7.66 -16.88
CA VAL A 80 -17.85 6.21 -16.64
C VAL A 80 -16.49 5.87 -16.02
N GLU A 81 -15.39 6.43 -16.53
CA GLU A 81 -14.06 6.24 -15.96
C GLU A 81 -14.00 6.73 -14.50
N ILE A 82 -14.63 7.87 -14.21
CA ILE A 82 -14.68 8.44 -12.85
C ILE A 82 -15.44 7.50 -11.90
N MET A 83 -16.61 7.01 -12.32
CA MET A 83 -17.42 6.08 -11.53
C MET A 83 -16.70 4.74 -11.29
N GLY A 84 -16.02 4.22 -12.31
CA GLY A 84 -15.19 3.01 -12.18
C GLY A 84 -14.06 3.19 -11.17
N GLU A 85 -13.35 4.32 -11.22
CA GLU A 85 -12.31 4.66 -10.25
C GLU A 85 -12.86 4.78 -8.82
N TRP A 86 -14.03 5.40 -8.64
CA TRP A 86 -14.67 5.48 -7.32
C TRP A 86 -14.95 4.10 -6.73
N CYS A 87 -15.46 3.17 -7.54
CA CYS A 87 -15.70 1.79 -7.13
C CYS A 87 -14.39 1.05 -6.80
N ARG A 88 -13.35 1.24 -7.60
CA ARG A 88 -12.02 0.67 -7.34
C ARG A 88 -11.43 1.18 -6.03
N LEU A 89 -11.50 2.50 -5.79
CA LEU A 89 -11.01 3.11 -4.54
C LEU A 89 -11.78 2.59 -3.33
N TRP A 90 -13.11 2.49 -3.41
CA TRP A 90 -13.92 1.91 -2.36
C TRP A 90 -13.45 0.50 -2.00
N ARG A 91 -13.36 -0.41 -2.98
CA ARG A 91 -12.91 -1.80 -2.77
C ARG A 91 -11.49 -1.87 -2.21
N SER A 92 -10.59 -1.03 -2.70
CA SER A 92 -9.19 -0.99 -2.26
C SER A 92 -9.02 -0.49 -0.83
N TYR A 93 -9.80 0.51 -0.42
CA TYR A 93 -9.67 1.12 0.91
C TYR A 93 -10.58 0.48 1.97
N LEU A 94 -11.65 -0.22 1.57
CA LEU A 94 -12.62 -0.82 2.47
C LEU A 94 -12.01 -1.57 3.66
N PRO A 95 -10.95 -2.41 3.51
CA PRO A 95 -10.35 -3.12 4.64
C PRO A 95 -9.82 -2.18 5.74
N GLY A 96 -9.30 -1.01 5.39
CA GLY A 96 -8.70 -0.05 6.32
C GLY A 96 -9.57 1.14 6.67
N LEU A 97 -10.57 1.47 5.84
CA LEU A 97 -11.29 2.74 5.92
C LEU A 97 -12.07 2.90 7.23
N PHE A 98 -12.55 1.80 7.81
CA PHE A 98 -13.34 1.79 9.05
C PHE A 98 -12.57 1.29 10.27
N HIS A 99 -11.26 1.06 10.14
CA HIS A 99 -10.46 0.54 11.24
C HIS A 99 -10.40 1.52 12.42
N TYR A 100 -10.56 2.82 12.20
CA TYR A 100 -10.61 3.81 13.29
C TYR A 100 -11.76 3.62 14.29
N TYR A 101 -12.80 2.83 13.96
CA TYR A 101 -13.86 2.49 14.93
C TYR A 101 -13.35 1.57 16.05
N SER A 102 -12.27 0.82 15.85
CA SER A 102 -11.65 0.00 16.91
C SER A 102 -10.71 0.81 17.80
N PHE A 103 -10.47 2.09 17.49
CA PHE A 103 -9.51 2.87 18.26
C PHE A 103 -10.08 3.23 19.64
N PRO A 104 -9.25 3.22 20.71
CA PRO A 104 -9.69 3.56 22.07
C PRO A 104 -10.26 4.97 22.20
N LYS A 105 -9.92 5.86 21.25
CA LYS A 105 -10.46 7.21 21.14
C LYS A 105 -11.00 7.40 19.73
N ALA A 106 -12.17 8.02 19.62
CA ALA A 106 -12.75 8.40 18.34
C ALA A 106 -11.90 9.50 17.69
N VAL A 107 -10.92 9.10 16.88
CA VAL A 107 -10.09 10.07 16.15
C VAL A 107 -10.75 10.35 14.80
N LYS A 108 -11.56 11.43 14.77
CA LYS A 108 -12.30 11.84 13.57
C LYS A 108 -11.48 12.73 12.64
N THR A 109 -10.39 13.33 13.11
CA THR A 109 -9.60 14.29 12.33
C THR A 109 -8.15 13.87 12.17
N ASN A 110 -7.58 14.10 10.98
CA ASN A 110 -6.16 13.92 10.73
C ASN A 110 -5.30 14.76 11.68
N MET A 111 -5.77 15.94 12.08
CA MET A 111 -5.07 16.79 13.05
C MET A 111 -4.87 16.10 14.41
N ASP A 112 -5.91 15.43 14.92
CA ASP A 112 -5.81 14.74 16.21
C ASP A 112 -4.89 13.52 16.12
N LEU A 113 -4.89 12.80 14.98
CA LEU A 113 -3.93 11.73 14.70
C LEU A 113 -2.51 12.29 14.63
N GLU A 114 -2.27 13.31 13.82
CA GLU A 114 -0.96 13.95 13.67
C GLU A 114 -0.45 14.49 15.01
N LYS A 115 -1.32 15.06 15.84
CA LYS A 115 -0.97 15.55 17.17
C LYS A 115 -0.60 14.38 18.10
N ALA A 116 -1.36 13.29 18.10
CA ALA A 116 -1.04 12.10 18.89
C ALA A 116 0.30 11.47 18.46
N PHE A 117 0.51 11.31 17.15
CA PHE A 117 1.78 10.87 16.59
C PHE A 117 2.93 11.81 16.94
N SER A 118 2.70 13.12 16.88
CA SER A 118 3.70 14.12 17.23
C SER A 118 4.10 14.05 18.71
N VAL A 119 3.15 13.80 19.62
CA VAL A 119 3.41 13.60 21.05
C VAL A 119 4.27 12.35 21.28
N GLU A 120 3.93 11.23 20.65
CA GLU A 120 4.74 9.99 20.74
C GLU A 120 6.14 10.18 20.15
N LYS A 121 6.24 10.84 18.98
CA LYS A 121 7.53 11.19 18.36
C LYS A 121 8.38 12.06 19.27
N GLN A 122 7.78 13.06 19.90
CA GLN A 122 8.47 13.94 20.86
C GLN A 122 8.90 13.17 22.12
N ALA A 123 8.09 12.23 22.60
CA ALA A 123 8.45 11.36 23.71
C ALA A 123 9.70 10.52 23.38
N ILE A 124 9.81 9.99 22.16
CA ILE A 124 11.01 9.29 21.68
C ILE A 124 12.20 10.25 21.60
N PHE A 125 12.05 11.41 20.96
CA PHE A 125 13.15 12.38 20.86
C PHE A 125 13.66 12.85 22.23
N SER A 126 12.76 13.06 23.20
CA SER A 126 13.14 13.40 24.57
C SER A 126 13.96 12.30 25.25
N ARG A 127 13.76 11.03 24.88
CA ARG A 127 14.55 9.89 25.35
C ARG A 127 15.89 9.78 24.61
N VAL A 128 15.92 10.03 23.30
CA VAL A 128 17.15 10.09 22.50
C VAL A 128 18.10 11.18 23.01
N ALA A 129 17.55 12.32 23.43
CA ALA A 129 18.33 13.44 23.99
C ALA A 129 19.05 13.09 25.32
N LYS A 130 18.72 11.96 25.96
CA LYS A 130 19.44 11.48 27.15
C LYS A 130 20.70 10.72 26.71
N ALA A 131 21.86 11.26 27.06
CA ALA A 131 23.19 10.71 26.72
C ALA A 131 23.40 9.24 27.13
N ASN A 132 22.59 8.72 28.06
CA ASN A 132 22.72 7.37 28.59
C ASN A 132 21.95 6.32 27.76
N VAL A 133 20.97 6.75 26.95
CA VAL A 133 20.02 5.85 26.25
C VAL A 133 19.95 6.14 24.75
N TRP A 134 20.64 7.18 24.26
CA TRP A 134 20.58 7.61 22.87
C TRP A 134 20.91 6.50 21.85
N ARG A 135 21.96 5.70 22.12
CA ARG A 135 22.38 4.61 21.23
C ARG A 135 21.33 3.50 21.13
N MET A 136 20.65 3.22 22.25
CA MET A 136 19.62 2.17 22.32
C MET A 136 18.37 2.60 21.56
N VAL A 137 17.93 3.85 21.72
CA VAL A 137 16.75 4.36 21.00
C VAL A 137 17.04 4.57 19.51
N ALA A 138 18.27 4.98 19.14
CA ALA A 138 18.67 5.13 17.73
C ALA A 138 18.77 3.80 16.97
N SER A 139 19.12 2.71 17.65
CA SER A 139 19.28 1.39 17.02
C SER A 139 18.08 0.45 17.17
N ARG A 140 17.29 0.61 18.25
CA ARG A 140 16.18 -0.30 18.62
C ARG A 140 14.88 0.43 18.95
N GLY A 141 14.76 1.70 18.55
CA GLY A 141 13.58 2.52 18.84
C GLY A 141 12.31 2.00 18.17
N GLU A 142 12.45 1.43 16.97
CA GLU A 142 11.37 0.76 16.23
C GLU A 142 10.87 -0.47 16.99
N ASP A 143 11.79 -1.35 17.43
CA ASP A 143 11.46 -2.53 18.23
C ASP A 143 10.74 -2.14 19.53
N TYR A 144 11.17 -1.05 20.17
CA TYR A 144 10.57 -0.56 21.41
C TYR A 144 9.14 -0.05 21.20
N LEU A 145 8.87 0.64 20.09
CA LEU A 145 7.52 1.07 19.73
C LEU A 145 6.63 -0.13 19.44
N ARG A 146 7.17 -1.10 18.71
CA ARG A 146 6.48 -2.34 18.36
C ARG A 146 6.09 -3.12 19.61
N ILE A 147 6.99 -3.28 20.59
CA ILE A 147 6.70 -3.94 21.88
C ILE A 147 5.71 -3.12 22.73
N LYS A 148 5.80 -1.78 22.72
CA LYS A 148 4.91 -0.93 23.52
C LYS A 148 3.46 -0.95 23.00
N HIS A 149 3.26 -1.16 21.71
CA HIS A 149 1.97 -1.06 21.05
C HIS A 149 1.44 -2.39 20.49
N CYS A 150 2.18 -3.50 20.63
CA CYS A 150 1.70 -4.81 20.21
C CYS A 150 0.61 -5.32 21.16
N GLU A 151 -0.34 -6.05 20.59
CA GLU A 151 -1.31 -6.83 21.36
C GLU A 151 -0.62 -8.07 21.99
N LEU A 152 -1.22 -8.68 23.01
CA LEU A 152 -0.60 -9.78 23.78
C LEU A 152 -0.32 -11.04 22.94
N ASP A 153 -1.12 -11.26 21.91
CA ASP A 153 -0.99 -12.31 20.90
C ASP A 153 0.13 -12.03 19.88
N GLU A 154 0.32 -10.76 19.49
CA GLU A 154 1.45 -10.33 18.66
C GLU A 154 2.78 -10.42 19.41
N LEU A 155 2.79 -10.14 20.72
CA LEU A 155 3.96 -10.31 21.58
C LEU A 155 4.37 -11.78 21.75
N ALA A 156 3.38 -12.67 21.78
CA ALA A 156 3.59 -14.12 21.92
C ALA A 156 4.06 -14.77 20.60
N SER A 157 3.88 -14.09 19.47
CA SER A 157 4.36 -14.56 18.17
C SER A 157 5.86 -14.30 18.05
N ASP A 158 6.67 -15.36 17.92
CA ASP A 158 8.12 -15.25 17.87
C ASP A 158 8.61 -14.71 16.52
N ILE A 159 8.62 -13.38 16.42
CA ILE A 159 9.06 -12.62 15.24
C ILE A 159 10.56 -12.81 14.97
N VAL A 160 11.33 -13.23 15.98
CA VAL A 160 12.78 -13.46 15.86
C VAL A 160 13.03 -14.65 14.95
N LEU A 161 12.19 -15.69 15.00
CA LEU A 161 12.26 -16.84 14.11
C LEU A 161 12.08 -16.42 12.64
N GLN A 162 11.05 -15.61 12.33
CA GLN A 162 10.82 -15.13 10.97
C GLN A 162 11.95 -14.24 10.46
N TYR A 163 12.45 -13.33 11.29
CA TYR A 163 13.57 -12.45 10.91
C TYR A 163 14.87 -13.25 10.74
N SER A 164 15.11 -14.27 11.60
CA SER A 164 16.25 -15.16 11.47
C SER A 164 16.18 -15.99 10.19
N GLU A 165 14.99 -16.44 9.78
CA GLU A 165 14.82 -17.16 8.52
C GLU A 165 15.05 -16.28 7.31
N GLU A 166 14.56 -15.04 7.30
CA GLU A 166 14.81 -14.09 6.22
C GLU A 166 16.28 -13.70 6.12
N VAL A 167 16.95 -13.43 7.25
CA VAL A 167 18.39 -13.14 7.29
C VAL A 167 19.21 -14.35 6.85
N VAL A 168 18.88 -15.56 7.32
CA VAL A 168 19.54 -16.79 6.87
C VAL A 168 19.31 -17.04 5.39
N LYS A 169 18.14 -16.71 4.86
CA LYS A 169 17.83 -16.82 3.42
C LYS A 169 18.65 -15.84 2.58
N GLN A 170 18.82 -14.60 3.05
CA GLN A 170 19.68 -13.60 2.41
C GLN A 170 21.15 -14.03 2.43
N LEU A 171 21.68 -14.43 3.58
CA LEU A 171 23.06 -14.91 3.72
C LEU A 171 23.35 -16.15 2.86
N ARG A 172 22.37 -17.07 2.72
CA ARG A 172 22.49 -18.22 1.80
C ARG A 172 22.50 -17.80 0.33
N ALA A 173 21.73 -16.77 -0.04
CA ALA A 173 21.72 -16.25 -1.39
C ALA A 173 23.05 -15.57 -1.76
N GLU A 174 23.61 -14.78 -0.84
CA GLU A 174 24.93 -14.17 -0.99
C GLU A 174 26.03 -15.24 -1.11
N LEU A 175 26.08 -16.21 -0.20
CA LEU A 175 27.04 -17.31 -0.26
C LEU A 175 26.94 -18.11 -1.57
N SER A 176 25.72 -18.35 -2.06
CA SER A 176 25.53 -19.04 -3.35
C SER A 176 25.99 -18.21 -4.54
N SER A 177 25.92 -16.87 -4.46
CA SER A 177 26.44 -15.97 -5.47
C SER A 177 27.98 -16.02 -5.49
N ASP A 178 28.61 -15.94 -4.32
CA ASP A 178 30.06 -15.98 -4.17
C ASP A 178 30.64 -17.31 -4.66
N ILE A 179 30.01 -18.44 -4.33
CA ILE A 179 30.43 -19.76 -4.83
C ILE A 179 30.35 -19.82 -6.36
N LYS A 180 29.31 -19.24 -6.97
CA LYS A 180 29.19 -19.18 -8.44
C LYS A 180 30.31 -18.35 -9.05
N GLU A 181 30.65 -17.22 -8.46
CA GLU A 181 31.71 -16.34 -8.92
C GLU A 181 33.08 -17.02 -8.80
N ILE A 182 33.39 -17.60 -7.64
CA ILE A 182 34.62 -18.36 -7.41
C ILE A 182 34.73 -19.56 -8.37
N THR A 183 33.63 -20.28 -8.58
CA THR A 183 33.60 -21.40 -9.52
C THR A 183 33.78 -20.93 -10.97
N ALA A 184 33.20 -19.79 -11.36
CA ALA A 184 33.40 -19.20 -12.67
C ALA A 184 34.85 -18.75 -12.89
N MET A 185 35.48 -18.13 -11.88
CA MET A 185 36.90 -17.80 -11.89
C MET A 185 37.79 -19.06 -11.96
N GLY A 186 37.45 -20.11 -11.21
CA GLY A 186 38.14 -21.40 -11.25
C GLY A 186 38.05 -22.08 -12.62
N ARG A 187 36.85 -22.09 -13.23
CA ARG A 187 36.64 -22.60 -14.60
C ARG A 187 37.37 -21.77 -15.65
N ALA A 188 37.40 -20.44 -15.51
CA ALA A 188 38.16 -19.55 -16.39
C ALA A 188 39.68 -19.77 -16.28
N ARG A 189 40.19 -20.04 -15.06
CA ARG A 189 41.56 -20.48 -14.84
C ARG A 189 41.83 -21.85 -15.46
N SER A 190 40.95 -22.84 -15.26
CA SER A 190 41.08 -24.19 -15.85
C SER A 190 41.18 -24.17 -17.38
N LYS A 191 40.41 -23.30 -18.05
CA LYS A 191 40.49 -23.09 -19.52
C LYS A 191 41.81 -22.48 -19.99
N ARG A 192 42.58 -21.79 -19.12
CA ARG A 192 43.94 -21.35 -19.45
C ARG A 192 44.95 -22.51 -19.42
N TYR A 193 44.69 -23.54 -18.61
CA TYR A 193 45.54 -24.73 -18.51
C TYR A 193 45.24 -25.78 -19.58
N GLU A 194 44.07 -25.75 -20.24
CA GLU A 194 43.77 -26.59 -21.42
C GLU A 194 44.78 -26.43 -22.59
N ARG A 195 45.54 -25.33 -22.63
CA ARG A 195 46.59 -25.10 -23.64
C ARG A 195 47.98 -25.62 -23.24
N PHE A 196 48.13 -26.08 -22.00
CA PHE A 196 49.37 -26.62 -21.48
C PHE A 196 49.08 -28.05 -21.05
N ASP A 197 49.29 -29.00 -21.96
CA ASP A 197 49.25 -30.43 -21.65
C ASP A 197 50.49 -30.77 -20.81
N VAL A 198 50.42 -30.49 -19.50
CA VAL A 198 51.49 -30.77 -18.55
C VAL A 198 51.22 -32.14 -17.97
N ASP A 199 51.96 -33.14 -18.45
CA ASP A 199 51.98 -34.46 -17.84
C ASP A 199 52.60 -34.39 -16.44
N VAL A 200 51.73 -34.38 -15.44
CA VAL A 200 52.08 -34.24 -14.01
C VAL A 200 52.85 -35.48 -13.52
N PHE A 201 52.80 -36.61 -14.22
CA PHE A 201 53.54 -37.82 -13.87
C PHE A 201 55.05 -37.71 -14.14
N LYS A 202 55.50 -36.71 -14.91
CA LYS A 202 56.93 -36.50 -15.20
C LYS A 202 57.75 -36.02 -13.99
N TYR A 203 57.08 -35.51 -12.95
CA TYR A 203 57.73 -34.95 -11.75
C TYR A 203 57.68 -35.85 -10.51
N TYR A 204 57.09 -37.05 -10.65
CA TYR A 204 57.13 -38.10 -9.64
C TYR A 204 58.07 -39.21 -10.12
N GLN A 205 59.38 -38.96 -10.03
CA GLN A 205 60.42 -39.99 -9.97
C GLN A 205 61.11 -39.93 -8.61
#